data_AF-K2FG62-F1
#
_entry.id   AF-K2FG62-F1
#
_cell.length_a   1.000
_cell.length_b   1.000
_cell.length_c   1.000
_cell.angle_alpha   90.00
_cell.angle_beta   90.00
_cell.angle_gamma   90.00
#
_symmetry.space_group_name_H-M   'P 1'
#
loop_
_entity.id
_entity.type
_entity.pdbx_description
1 polymer ?
#
loop_
_entity_poly.entity_id
_entity_poly.type
_entity_poly.pdbx_seq_one_letter_code
_entity_poly.pdbx_strand_id
1 'polypeptide(L)'
;MANLSSGFSSAPDQGLHKYFKNLLISFKKEIQGGVDLDALQEKMQDLINASKEMKYPDNHPSNIFHIPETEKALSRLWKEFDRYIFTAQKSPGIANPQDLLEAIAIVESLLVENDIY
;
A
#
# COMPACT_ATOMS: atom_id res chain seq x y z
N MET A 1 -13.37 -35.37 -21.68
CA MET A 1 -12.43 -35.10 -20.58
C MET A 1 -11.59 -33.90 -20.99
N ALA A 2 -11.84 -32.73 -20.40
CA ALA A 2 -11.05 -31.54 -20.67
C ALA A 2 -10.06 -31.36 -19.51
N ASN A 3 -8.78 -31.43 -19.85
CA ASN A 3 -7.63 -31.25 -18.99
C ASN A 3 -7.50 -29.74 -18.69
N LEU A 4 -7.91 -29.31 -17.49
CA LEU A 4 -7.66 -27.95 -17.04
C LEU A 4 -6.28 -27.90 -16.41
N SER A 5 -5.41 -27.15 -17.08
CA SER A 5 -4.02 -26.89 -16.78
C SER A 5 -3.79 -26.59 -15.31
N SER A 6 -2.92 -27.39 -14.70
CA SER A 6 -2.27 -27.08 -13.43
C SER A 6 -1.58 -25.72 -13.52
N GLY A 7 -2.03 -24.79 -12.68
CA GLY A 7 -1.47 -23.45 -12.56
C GLY A 7 -2.11 -22.63 -11.45
N PHE A 8 -2.64 -23.27 -10.41
CA PHE A 8 -2.98 -22.59 -9.17
C PHE A 8 -1.81 -22.80 -8.22
N SER A 9 -0.93 -21.80 -8.14
CA SER A 9 0.09 -21.76 -7.09
C SER A 9 -0.63 -21.62 -5.75
N SER A 10 -0.35 -22.56 -4.86
CA SER A 10 -1.02 -22.77 -3.58
C SER A 10 -0.61 -21.71 -2.56
N ALA A 11 -1.31 -20.57 -2.50
CA ALA A 11 -1.24 -19.67 -1.34
C ALA A 11 -2.60 -18.97 -1.11
N PRO A 12 -3.46 -19.47 -0.21
CA PRO A 12 -4.79 -18.89 0.04
C PRO A 12 -4.77 -17.47 0.64
N ASP A 13 -3.62 -16.99 1.13
CA ASP A 13 -3.47 -15.66 1.74
C ASP A 13 -2.91 -14.57 0.80
N GLN A 14 -2.48 -14.88 -0.43
CA GLN A 14 -1.93 -13.87 -1.34
C GLN A 14 -2.97 -12.87 -1.88
N GLY A 15 -4.26 -13.20 -1.83
CA GLY A 15 -5.33 -12.38 -2.40
C GLY A 15 -5.43 -10.98 -1.79
N LEU A 16 -5.38 -10.89 -0.45
CA LEU A 16 -5.50 -9.62 0.28
C LEU A 16 -4.25 -8.76 0.15
N HIS A 17 -3.06 -9.37 0.16
CA HIS A 17 -1.79 -8.66 -0.02
C HIS A 17 -1.62 -8.15 -1.46
N LYS A 18 -2.06 -8.95 -2.45
CA LYS A 18 -2.10 -8.53 -3.86
C LYS A 18 -3.12 -7.41 -4.09
N TYR A 19 -4.29 -7.49 -3.43
CA TYR A 19 -5.29 -6.43 -3.45
C TYR A 19 -4.72 -5.12 -2.87
N PHE A 20 -4.11 -5.17 -1.68
CA PHE A 20 -3.47 -4.01 -1.06
C PHE A 20 -2.37 -3.41 -1.95
N LYS A 21 -1.49 -4.25 -2.52
CA LYS A 21 -0.45 -3.81 -3.46
C LYS A 21 -1.04 -3.08 -4.67
N ASN A 22 -2.12 -3.60 -5.25
CA ASN A 22 -2.79 -2.97 -6.38
C ASN A 22 -3.43 -1.63 -6.00
N LEU A 23 -4.03 -1.53 -4.81
CA LEU A 23 -4.52 -0.26 -4.27
C LEU A 23 -3.39 0.75 -4.11
N LEU A 24 -2.24 0.33 -3.57
CA LEU A 24 -1.09 1.21 -3.35
C LEU A 24 -0.52 1.74 -4.67
N ILE A 25 -0.41 0.88 -5.69
CA ILE A 25 0.00 1.26 -7.04
C ILE A 25 -0.99 2.25 -7.66
N SER A 26 -2.29 1.99 -7.51
CA SER A 26 -3.34 2.89 -7.99
C SER A 26 -3.23 4.26 -7.30
N PHE A 27 -3.14 4.28 -5.97
CA PHE A 27 -3.01 5.49 -5.18
C PHE A 27 -1.78 6.33 -5.56
N LYS A 28 -0.63 5.69 -5.77
CA LYS A 28 0.60 6.36 -6.25
C LYS A 28 0.39 7.07 -7.59
N LYS A 29 -0.28 6.41 -8.54
CA LYS A 29 -0.57 7.00 -9.86
C LYS A 29 -1.49 8.22 -9.75
N GLU A 30 -2.44 8.19 -8.83
CA GLU A 30 -3.41 9.27 -8.63
C GLU A 30 -2.73 10.51 -8.02
N ILE A 31 -1.82 10.32 -7.07
CA ILE A 31 -0.96 11.39 -6.54
C ILE A 31 -0.14 12.03 -7.67
N GLN A 32 0.47 11.21 -8.54
CA GLN A 32 1.27 11.69 -9.67
C GLN A 32 0.42 12.35 -10.76
N GLY A 33 -0.83 11.92 -10.91
CA GLY A 33 -1.81 12.46 -11.87
C GLY A 33 -2.43 13.78 -11.44
N GLY A 34 -2.18 14.25 -10.21
CA GLY A 34 -2.74 15.50 -9.70
C GLY A 34 -4.25 15.42 -9.49
N VAL A 35 -4.75 14.27 -9.01
CA VAL A 35 -6.17 14.06 -8.76
C VAL A 35 -6.66 14.84 -7.54
N ASP A 36 -7.96 15.13 -7.51
CA ASP A 36 -8.61 15.89 -6.45
C ASP A 36 -8.38 15.28 -5.04
N LEU A 37 -8.30 16.16 -4.03
CA LEU A 37 -8.00 15.79 -2.66
C LEU A 37 -9.08 14.89 -2.03
N ASP A 38 -10.33 15.01 -2.44
CA ASP A 38 -11.42 14.18 -1.91
C ASP A 38 -11.29 12.73 -2.41
N ALA A 39 -10.98 12.55 -3.70
CA ALA A 39 -10.72 11.24 -4.27
C ALA A 39 -9.45 10.58 -3.68
N LEU A 40 -8.43 11.38 -3.36
CA LEU A 40 -7.23 10.88 -2.65
C LEU A 40 -7.56 10.42 -1.23
N GLN A 41 -8.44 11.12 -0.51
CA GLN A 41 -8.91 10.72 0.82
C GLN A 41 -9.71 9.42 0.78
N GLU A 42 -10.61 9.25 -0.19
CA GLU A 42 -11.36 8.00 -0.38
C GLU A 42 -10.43 6.81 -0.63
N LYS A 43 -9.48 6.94 -1.56
CA LYS A 43 -8.50 5.89 -1.86
C LYS A 43 -7.58 5.59 -0.68
N MET A 44 -7.27 6.61 0.12
CA MET A 44 -6.49 6.39 1.35
C MET A 44 -7.30 5.58 2.37
N GLN A 45 -8.59 5.86 2.49
CA GLN A 45 -9.47 5.09 3.37
C GLN A 45 -9.59 3.62 2.92
N ASP A 46 -9.63 3.36 1.61
CA ASP A 46 -9.57 2.01 1.05
C ASP A 46 -8.27 1.30 1.40
N LEU A 47 -7.13 2.00 1.31
CA LEU A 47 -5.83 1.46 1.72
C LEU A 47 -5.79 1.12 3.21
N ILE A 48 -6.30 2.00 4.07
CA ILE A 48 -6.37 1.77 5.51
C ILE A 48 -7.21 0.52 5.80
N ASN A 49 -8.36 0.39 5.15
CA ASN A 49 -9.24 -0.75 5.33
C ASN A 49 -8.60 -2.06 4.86
N ALA A 50 -8.02 -2.06 3.65
CA ALA A 50 -7.31 -3.22 3.11
C ALA A 50 -6.12 -3.63 4.00
N SER A 51 -5.41 -2.67 4.61
CA SER A 51 -4.28 -2.96 5.48
C SER A 51 -4.65 -3.69 6.77
N LYS A 52 -5.89 -3.51 7.26
CA LYS A 52 -6.42 -4.21 8.45
C LYS A 52 -6.77 -5.66 8.14
N GLU A 53 -7.02 -5.99 6.88
CA GLU A 53 -7.34 -7.34 6.42
C GLU A 53 -6.07 -8.14 6.08
N MET A 54 -4.93 -7.46 5.87
CA MET A 54 -3.65 -8.15 5.63
C MET A 54 -3.25 -9.00 6.84
N LYS A 55 -2.77 -10.22 6.57
CA LYS A 55 -2.25 -11.12 7.59
C LYS A 55 -0.74 -11.07 7.57
N TYR A 56 -0.16 -10.62 8.66
CA TYR A 56 1.27 -10.58 8.79
C TYR A 56 1.72 -11.72 9.72
N PRO A 57 2.58 -12.66 9.28
CA PRO A 57 3.14 -13.67 10.17
C PRO A 57 4.11 -13.06 11.21
N ASP A 58 3.82 -13.29 12.49
CA ASP A 58 4.49 -12.65 13.64
C ASP A 58 5.91 -13.18 13.93
N ASN A 59 6.25 -14.42 13.52
CA ASN A 59 7.37 -15.15 14.12
C ASN A 59 8.30 -15.87 13.12
N HIS A 60 8.83 -15.17 12.10
CA HIS A 60 10.01 -15.70 11.43
C HIS A 60 10.93 -14.58 10.90
N PRO A 61 12.23 -14.58 11.23
CA PRO A 61 13.21 -13.62 10.71
C PRO A 61 13.45 -13.75 9.18
N SER A 62 12.80 -14.72 8.55
CA SER A 62 12.86 -15.01 7.11
C SER A 62 11.47 -15.08 6.46
N ASN A 63 10.40 -14.67 7.14
CA ASN A 63 9.05 -14.66 6.57
C ASN A 63 8.68 -13.28 6.03
N ILE A 64 8.34 -13.28 4.74
CA ILE A 64 7.34 -12.56 3.93
C ILE A 64 6.75 -11.22 4.45
N PHE A 65 6.54 -11.03 5.75
CA PHE A 65 6.09 -9.76 6.32
C PHE A 65 6.55 -9.64 7.77
N HIS A 66 7.65 -8.94 8.02
CA HIS A 66 8.00 -8.57 9.38
C HIS A 66 6.99 -7.52 9.88
N ILE A 67 6.05 -7.94 10.73
CA ILE A 67 4.95 -7.12 11.30
C ILE A 67 5.44 -5.73 11.71
N PRO A 68 6.50 -5.61 12.55
CA PRO A 68 6.89 -4.32 13.09
C PRO A 68 7.35 -3.34 12.02
N GLU A 69 7.99 -3.83 10.95
CA GLU A 69 8.50 -3.00 9.88
C GLU A 69 7.40 -2.57 8.92
N THR A 70 6.49 -3.50 8.57
CA THR A 70 5.36 -3.20 7.70
C THR A 70 4.38 -2.24 8.37
N GLU A 71 4.03 -2.48 9.63
CA GLU A 71 3.18 -1.56 10.42
C GLU A 71 3.82 -0.19 10.58
N LYS A 72 5.13 -0.12 10.81
CA LYS A 72 5.86 1.15 10.91
C LYS A 72 5.87 1.90 9.58
N ALA A 73 6.05 1.20 8.46
CA ALA A 73 5.99 1.80 7.13
C ALA A 73 4.59 2.32 6.80
N LEU A 74 3.55 1.56 7.12
CA LEU A 74 2.15 1.99 6.98
C LEU A 74 1.84 3.20 7.87
N SER A 75 2.27 3.19 9.14
CA SER A 75 2.10 4.34 10.04
C SER A 75 2.74 5.61 9.50
N ARG A 76 3.93 5.49 8.88
CA ARG A 76 4.57 6.61 8.19
C ARG A 76 3.75 7.07 6.98
N LEU A 77 3.25 6.15 6.15
CA LEU A 77 2.40 6.46 5.01
C LEU A 77 1.16 7.27 5.42
N TRP A 78 0.45 6.84 6.47
CA TRP A 78 -0.74 7.57 6.96
C TRP A 78 -0.38 8.98 7.43
N LYS A 79 0.71 9.14 8.19
CA LYS A 79 1.15 10.45 8.69
C LYS A 79 1.54 11.42 7.58
N GLU A 80 2.31 10.95 6.59
CA GLU A 80 2.72 11.81 5.47
C GLU A 80 1.51 12.18 4.60
N PHE A 81 0.50 11.31 4.51
CA PHE A 81 -0.73 11.65 3.83
C PHE A 81 -1.54 12.72 4.54
N ASP A 82 -1.75 12.59 5.85
CA ASP A 82 -2.45 13.61 6.65
C ASP A 82 -1.74 14.97 6.52
N ARG A 83 -0.40 14.95 6.58
CA ARG A 83 0.42 16.15 6.37
C ARG A 83 0.26 16.72 4.96
N TYR A 84 0.24 15.88 3.94
CA TYR A 84 0.04 16.29 2.56
C TYR A 84 -1.33 16.95 2.37
N ILE A 85 -2.42 16.28 2.80
CA ILE A 85 -3.79 16.81 2.70
C ILE A 85 -3.91 18.13 3.45
N PHE A 86 -3.43 18.20 4.70
CA PHE A 86 -3.47 19.43 5.48
C PHE A 86 -2.73 20.58 4.79
N THR A 87 -1.57 20.31 4.21
CA THR A 87 -0.79 21.30 3.47
C THR A 87 -1.49 21.70 2.18
N ALA A 88 -2.07 20.74 1.44
CA ALA A 88 -2.81 20.99 0.20
C ALA A 88 -4.08 21.82 0.43
N GLN A 89 -4.78 21.61 1.54
CA GLN A 89 -5.96 22.40 1.90
C GLN A 89 -5.61 23.82 2.38
N LYS A 90 -4.53 23.98 3.17
CA LYS A 90 -4.16 25.30 3.71
C LYS A 90 -3.33 26.15 2.75
N SER A 91 -2.43 25.51 2.01
CA SER A 91 -1.41 26.15 1.18
C SER A 91 -1.13 25.30 -0.07
N PRO A 92 -2.08 25.21 -1.02
CA PRO A 92 -1.98 24.34 -2.18
C PRO A 92 -0.72 24.57 -3.03
N GLY A 93 -0.23 25.81 -3.11
CA GLY A 93 1.00 26.14 -3.84
C GLY A 93 2.31 25.66 -3.20
N ILE A 94 2.25 25.07 -1.99
CA ILE A 94 3.40 24.56 -1.24
C ILE A 94 3.32 23.03 -1.07
N ALA A 95 2.14 22.44 -1.28
CA ALA A 95 1.92 21.02 -1.09
C ALA A 95 2.78 20.22 -2.07
N ASN A 96 3.70 19.43 -1.51
CA ASN A 96 4.59 18.59 -2.28
C ASN A 96 4.32 17.12 -1.91
N PRO A 97 3.94 16.27 -2.87
CA PRO A 97 3.70 14.86 -2.60
C PRO A 97 4.99 14.04 -2.43
N GLN A 98 6.19 14.61 -2.58
CA GLN A 98 7.45 13.87 -2.53
C GLN A 98 7.62 13.03 -1.26
N ASP A 99 7.38 13.59 -0.08
CA ASP A 99 7.47 12.86 1.21
C ASP A 99 6.48 11.68 1.26
N LEU A 100 5.28 11.88 0.69
CA LEU A 100 4.25 10.84 0.57
C LEU A 100 4.65 9.75 -0.43
N LEU A 101 5.23 10.12 -1.58
CA LEU A 101 5.73 9.18 -2.58
C LEU A 101 6.89 8.34 -2.04
N GLU A 102 7.77 8.93 -1.23
CA GLU A 102 8.84 8.21 -0.53
C GLU A 102 8.28 7.22 0.50
N ALA A 103 7.25 7.62 1.26
CA ALA A 103 6.58 6.70 2.19
C ALA A 103 5.94 5.51 1.44
N ILE A 104 5.31 5.77 0.28
CA ILE A 104 4.77 4.71 -0.59
C ILE A 104 5.90 3.79 -1.07
N ALA A 105 7.04 4.32 -1.51
CA ALA A 105 8.15 3.52 -2.01
C ALA A 105 8.71 2.55 -0.96
N ILE A 106 8.74 2.97 0.31
CA ILE A 106 9.15 2.11 1.44
C ILE A 106 8.15 0.96 1.65
N VAL A 107 6.85 1.24 1.55
CA VAL A 107 5.83 0.18 1.62
C VAL A 107 5.96 -0.75 0.41
N GLU A 108 6.17 -0.21 -0.80
CA GLU A 108 6.38 -1.02 -2.01
C GLU A 108 7.61 -1.94 -1.90
N SER A 109 8.74 -1.48 -1.37
CA SER A 109 9.93 -2.32 -1.22
C SER A 109 9.67 -3.50 -0.29
N LEU A 110 8.98 -3.26 0.83
CA LEU A 110 8.55 -4.31 1.76
C LEU A 110 7.54 -5.27 1.13
N LEU A 111 6.78 -4.86 0.11
CA LEU A 111 5.86 -5.75 -0.63
C LEU A 111 6.54 -6.51 -1.79
N VAL A 112 7.66 -6.00 -2.32
CA VAL A 112 8.39 -6.59 -3.46
C VAL A 112 9.43 -7.60 -3.01
N GLU A 113 10.13 -7.35 -1.90
CA GLU A 113 11.12 -8.28 -1.33
C GLU A 113 10.53 -9.63 -0.90
N ASN A 114 9.20 -9.76 -0.92
CA ASN A 114 8.47 -10.86 -0.32
C ASN A 114 7.61 -11.69 -1.31
N ASP A 115 7.97 -11.71 -2.61
CA ASP A 115 7.44 -12.60 -3.67
C ASP A 115 5.92 -12.86 -3.63
N ILE A 116 5.14 -11.82 -3.96
CA ILE A 116 3.75 -12.00 -4.41
C ILE A 116 3.77 -12.29 -5.92
N TYR A 117 4.01 -13.55 -6.30
CA TYR A 117 3.73 -14.09 -7.65
C TYR A 117 2.44 -14.89 -7.66
#